data_AF-A0A1F5VJ43-F1
#
_entry.id   AF-A0A1F5VJ43-F1
#
_cell.length_a   1.000
_cell.length_b   1.000
_cell.length_c   1.000
_cell.angle_alpha   90.00
_cell.angle_beta   90.00
_cell.angle_gamma   90.00
#
_symmetry.space_group_name_H-M   'P 1'
#
loop_
_entity.id
_entity.type
_entity.pdbx_description
1 polymer ?
#
loop_
_entity_poly.entity_id
_entity_poly.type
_entity_poly.pdbx_seq_one_letter_code
_entity_poly.pdbx_strand_id
1 'polypeptide(L)'
;MNDNAQEKKNLVAQWAYDTGDILGRFHLWLEDIEVKWTRGQPVKEFTSQISFLNGRMERMFAMTGAITALGTRLFGRFGEGKNLDKAGINQVKKDADAISAYAMSECLWYLTRQLPENHAVMVCLGEGLMPKVGETPEMGSNPQLGFGRVYARPEVAKWLDKKVIRLLNDKNYTWQEFYQEIKEARITIWGAAIDTLENTSRFAKGASTGPMTVLHVFNQPLHITRPYEGYIGNLVLPKDVVNEAAKESVLTTFHSPRDLVLRAILRTYPGVKKENIHVWTLRGKSRVERIGGLWKIWEDLGVHVIDDGWKMPSGIEAFCESGTYAPTYCVGSWQDIKKDTHVFICDGYAASAEAMQAASLAPLLNQRAFLSVFTSSFKLSFDKEQHIMNLDPNATDFKTRLEVLIGKEVDDKTAAKYKDMIMEAVDANIPLHKLSIEADDFFPEKDWDVLAVSGYMNPDPYSGASGVEEISPSVYRVTTRLSSKQGEKLITFTIKLMKSMEQSRFVFNPLLIRFLSGEDFESRPVKISDSGRIRNEVQTLCSEALEFQKDEKICIHFNRILPDVISPNNQKKLLEVLRWYKKNHPIWFAWLEISAP
;
A
#
# COMPACT_ATOMS: atom_id res chain seq x y z
N MET A 1 31.54 17.19 -29.38
CA MET A 1 31.09 16.69 -28.04
C MET A 1 30.56 15.29 -28.27
N ASN A 2 30.79 14.36 -27.35
CA ASN A 2 30.39 12.96 -27.54
C ASN A 2 28.85 12.87 -27.49
N ASP A 3 28.20 12.42 -28.57
CA ASP A 3 26.73 12.46 -28.71
C ASP A 3 26.01 11.77 -27.53
N ASN A 4 26.58 10.68 -27.01
CA ASN A 4 26.07 9.97 -25.82
C ASN A 4 26.05 10.84 -24.55
N ALA A 5 27.02 11.76 -24.39
CA ALA A 5 27.06 12.64 -23.23
C ALA A 5 25.98 13.74 -23.30
N GLN A 6 25.65 14.20 -24.52
CA GLN A 6 24.56 15.15 -24.72
C GLN A 6 23.21 14.47 -24.53
N GLU A 7 23.03 13.25 -25.03
CA GLU A 7 21.79 12.48 -24.81
C GLU A 7 21.52 12.24 -23.33
N LYS A 8 22.55 11.84 -22.56
CA LYS A 8 22.44 11.66 -21.11
C LYS A 8 22.06 12.96 -20.39
N LYS A 9 22.65 14.10 -20.75
CA LYS A 9 22.28 15.41 -20.20
C LYS A 9 20.83 15.77 -20.52
N ASN A 10 20.38 15.54 -21.76
CA ASN A 10 19.00 15.80 -22.16
C ASN A 10 18.02 14.90 -21.40
N LEU A 11 18.37 13.64 -21.17
CA LEU A 11 17.58 12.71 -20.36
C LEU A 11 17.39 13.25 -18.93
N VAL A 12 18.48 13.60 -18.25
CA VAL A 12 18.43 14.15 -16.88
C VAL A 12 17.63 15.45 -16.84
N ALA A 13 17.87 16.37 -17.80
CA ALA A 13 17.17 17.65 -17.86
C ALA A 13 15.66 17.48 -18.04
N GLN A 14 15.23 16.57 -18.92
CA GLN A 14 13.80 16.32 -19.15
C GLN A 14 13.15 15.68 -17.93
N TRP A 15 13.80 14.72 -17.27
CA TRP A 15 13.30 14.14 -16.01
C TRP A 15 13.20 15.18 -14.89
N ALA A 16 14.21 16.03 -14.74
CA ALA A 16 14.19 17.12 -13.76
C ALA A 16 13.07 18.14 -14.05
N TYR A 17 12.83 18.46 -15.32
CA TYR A 17 11.74 19.34 -15.73
C TYR A 17 10.37 18.73 -15.39
N ASP A 18 10.15 17.48 -15.78
CA ASP A 18 8.85 16.82 -15.60
C ASP A 18 8.49 16.59 -14.13
N THR A 19 9.49 16.32 -13.29
CA THR A 19 9.34 16.00 -11.87
C THR A 19 9.72 17.16 -10.93
N GLY A 20 9.99 18.33 -11.50
CA GLY A 20 10.54 19.50 -10.78
C GLY A 20 9.66 20.00 -9.63
N ASP A 21 8.34 19.85 -9.74
CA ASP A 21 7.41 20.19 -8.65
C ASP A 21 7.65 19.35 -7.40
N ILE A 22 7.93 18.06 -7.57
CA ILE A 22 8.20 17.14 -6.46
C ILE A 22 9.63 17.37 -5.93
N LEU A 23 10.62 17.45 -6.82
CA LEU A 23 12.01 17.73 -6.42
C LEU A 23 12.13 19.04 -5.65
N GLY A 24 11.49 20.10 -6.14
CA GLY A 24 11.45 21.42 -5.52
C GLY A 24 10.78 21.39 -4.15
N ARG A 25 9.72 20.58 -3.96
CA ARG A 25 9.07 20.42 -2.66
C ARG A 25 10.01 19.83 -1.59
N PHE A 26 10.85 18.88 -1.98
CA PHE A 26 11.75 18.20 -1.04
C PHE A 26 13.16 18.80 -1.00
N HIS A 27 13.39 19.93 -1.69
CA HIS A 27 14.70 20.56 -1.83
C HIS A 27 15.77 19.57 -2.33
N LEU A 28 15.42 18.85 -3.40
CA LEU A 28 16.25 17.82 -4.01
C LEU A 28 16.75 18.28 -5.38
N TRP A 29 17.93 17.81 -5.74
CA TRP A 29 18.50 18.00 -7.07
C TRP A 29 18.77 16.65 -7.73
N LEU A 30 18.33 16.50 -8.99
CA LEU A 30 18.57 15.30 -9.78
C LEU A 30 19.92 15.42 -10.49
N GLU A 31 20.91 14.63 -10.07
CA GLU A 31 22.24 14.60 -10.68
C GLU A 31 22.31 13.64 -11.86
N ASP A 32 21.66 12.49 -11.75
CA ASP A 32 21.63 11.50 -12.81
C ASP A 32 20.39 10.60 -12.78
N ILE A 33 20.12 9.93 -13.89
CA ILE A 33 19.09 8.90 -14.01
C ILE A 33 19.50 7.77 -14.96
N GLU A 34 19.28 6.53 -14.53
CA GLU A 34 19.43 5.32 -15.31
C GLU A 34 18.07 4.63 -15.47
N VAL A 35 17.69 4.27 -16.70
CA VAL A 35 16.44 3.55 -16.98
C VAL A 35 16.78 2.22 -17.62
N LYS A 36 16.41 1.12 -16.97
CA LYS A 36 16.58 -0.24 -17.47
C LYS A 36 15.21 -0.89 -17.67
N TRP A 37 14.94 -1.34 -18.89
CA TRP A 37 13.77 -2.19 -19.16
C TRP A 37 14.03 -3.60 -18.65
N THR A 38 13.11 -4.14 -17.85
CA THR A 38 13.17 -5.51 -17.32
C THR A 38 12.14 -6.43 -17.97
N ARG A 39 11.08 -5.85 -18.57
CA ARG A 39 10.09 -6.56 -19.39
C ARG A 39 9.51 -5.62 -20.46
N GLY A 40 9.07 -6.19 -21.58
CA GLY A 40 8.50 -5.44 -22.71
C GLY A 40 9.56 -5.07 -23.75
N GLN A 41 9.14 -4.34 -24.78
CA GLN A 41 10.04 -3.89 -25.86
C GLN A 41 10.71 -2.58 -25.46
N PRO A 42 12.05 -2.53 -25.32
CA PRO A 42 12.73 -1.29 -24.99
C PRO A 42 12.56 -0.26 -26.11
N VAL A 43 12.13 0.94 -25.74
CA VAL A 43 12.09 2.10 -26.63
C VAL A 43 12.96 3.21 -26.08
N LYS A 44 13.26 4.21 -26.93
CA LYS A 44 13.95 5.43 -26.50
C LYS A 44 13.08 6.16 -25.47
N GLU A 45 13.70 6.65 -24.40
CA GLU A 45 12.96 7.43 -23.41
C GLU A 45 12.27 8.65 -24.07
N PHE A 46 11.07 8.95 -23.60
CA PHE A 46 10.16 9.98 -24.13
C PHE A 46 9.49 9.68 -25.49
N THR A 47 9.71 8.52 -26.11
CA THR A 47 9.03 8.15 -27.37
C THR A 47 7.82 7.23 -27.18
N SER A 48 7.64 6.64 -25.99
CA SER A 48 6.42 5.91 -25.63
C SER A 48 6.17 5.93 -24.12
N GLN A 49 4.95 5.56 -23.73
CA GLN A 49 4.57 5.20 -22.36
C GLN A 49 4.37 3.69 -22.23
N ILE A 50 4.30 3.19 -20.99
CA ILE A 50 4.03 1.78 -20.69
C ILE A 50 2.64 1.57 -20.06
N SER A 51 1.92 2.63 -19.71
CA SER A 51 0.64 2.59 -19.02
C SER A 51 -0.41 3.49 -19.68
N PHE A 52 -1.63 3.48 -19.13
CA PHE A 52 -2.70 4.41 -19.49
C PHE A 52 -2.38 5.89 -19.19
N LEU A 53 -1.31 6.16 -18.43
CA LEU A 53 -0.86 7.51 -18.11
C LEU A 53 -0.04 8.10 -19.26
N ASN A 54 -0.05 9.43 -19.38
CA ASN A 54 0.92 10.09 -20.24
C ASN A 54 2.34 9.97 -19.67
N GLY A 55 3.36 10.11 -20.53
CA GLY A 55 4.75 9.92 -20.10
C GLY A 55 5.18 10.81 -18.94
N ARG A 56 4.71 12.06 -18.85
CA ARG A 56 5.06 12.94 -17.71
C ARG A 56 4.51 12.40 -16.40
N MET A 57 3.26 11.92 -16.39
CA MET A 57 2.65 11.33 -15.21
C MET A 57 3.37 10.05 -14.77
N GLU A 58 3.78 9.17 -15.68
CA GLU A 58 4.61 7.99 -15.34
C GLU A 58 5.89 8.40 -14.59
N ARG A 59 6.56 9.45 -15.06
CA ARG A 59 7.78 9.97 -14.43
C ARG A 59 7.52 10.57 -13.04
N MET A 60 6.40 11.27 -12.87
CA MET A 60 6.01 11.81 -11.56
C MET A 60 5.68 10.70 -10.55
N PHE A 61 5.03 9.62 -10.99
CA PHE A 61 4.78 8.45 -10.14
C PHE A 61 6.07 7.68 -9.82
N ALA A 62 6.99 7.52 -10.76
CA ALA A 62 8.32 6.96 -10.47
C ALA A 62 9.07 7.80 -9.43
N MET A 63 9.09 9.13 -9.59
CA MET A 63 9.74 10.03 -8.63
C MET A 63 9.05 9.99 -7.26
N THR A 64 7.73 9.79 -7.22
CA THR A 64 6.97 9.59 -5.97
C THR A 64 7.47 8.35 -5.21
N GLY A 65 7.63 7.22 -5.90
CA GLY A 65 8.22 6.01 -5.31
C GLY A 65 9.64 6.25 -4.79
N ALA A 66 10.48 6.93 -5.57
CA ALA A 66 11.86 7.21 -5.20
C ALA A 66 11.97 8.12 -3.96
N ILE A 67 11.25 9.23 -3.94
CA ILE A 67 11.32 10.19 -2.83
C ILE A 67 10.73 9.61 -1.55
N THR A 68 9.67 8.82 -1.66
CA THR A 68 9.09 8.12 -0.51
C THR A 68 10.07 7.12 0.08
N ALA A 69 10.74 6.31 -0.75
CA ALA A 69 11.77 5.38 -0.30
C ALA A 69 12.98 6.10 0.33
N LEU A 70 13.48 7.16 -0.32
CA LEU A 70 14.59 7.98 0.17
C LEU A 70 14.26 8.61 1.53
N GLY A 71 13.12 9.31 1.61
CA GLY A 71 12.68 10.01 2.82
C GLY A 71 12.51 9.05 3.99
N THR A 72 11.85 7.92 3.76
CA THR A 72 11.64 6.91 4.80
C THR A 72 12.96 6.30 5.25
N ARG A 73 13.85 5.93 4.33
CA ARG A 73 15.13 5.31 4.68
C ARG A 73 16.02 6.23 5.51
N LEU A 74 16.03 7.52 5.21
CA LEU A 74 16.88 8.52 5.85
C LEU A 74 16.30 9.08 7.15
N PHE A 75 14.98 9.29 7.20
CA PHE A 75 14.32 10.04 8.26
C PHE A 75 13.28 9.24 9.05
N GLY A 76 12.96 8.02 8.62
CA GLY A 76 12.02 7.11 9.28
C GLY A 76 12.60 6.30 10.44
N ARG A 77 13.81 6.59 10.93
CA ARG A 77 14.44 5.89 12.08
C ARG A 77 14.81 4.43 11.82
N PHE A 78 15.33 4.13 10.63
CA PHE A 78 15.74 2.77 10.24
C PHE A 78 16.67 2.10 11.25
N GLY A 79 16.31 0.91 11.72
CA GLY A 79 17.13 0.12 12.64
C GLY A 79 17.12 0.56 14.10
N GLU A 80 16.50 1.68 14.44
CA GLU A 80 16.47 2.18 15.82
C GLU A 80 15.65 1.30 16.77
N GLY A 81 14.81 0.39 16.24
CA GLY A 81 14.01 -0.55 17.04
C GLY A 81 14.74 -1.83 17.45
N LYS A 82 15.95 -2.10 16.95
CA LYS A 82 16.62 -3.42 17.10
C LYS A 82 16.77 -3.91 18.56
N ASN A 83 16.99 -2.99 19.49
CA ASN A 83 17.22 -3.29 20.91
C ASN A 83 16.13 -2.73 21.84
N LEU A 84 15.01 -2.28 21.27
CA LEU A 84 13.88 -1.78 22.04
C LEU A 84 12.93 -2.92 22.40
N ASP A 85 12.13 -2.69 23.43
CA ASP A 85 11.01 -3.57 23.76
C ASP A 85 9.89 -3.44 22.72
N LYS A 86 8.80 -4.19 22.92
CA LYS A 86 7.66 -4.18 21.99
C LYS A 86 7.06 -2.78 21.82
N ALA A 87 6.98 -2.00 22.89
CA ALA A 87 6.44 -0.64 22.86
C ALA A 87 7.35 0.29 22.05
N GLY A 88 8.66 0.26 22.29
CA GLY A 88 9.63 1.06 21.55
C GLY A 88 9.73 0.67 20.08
N ILE A 89 9.69 -0.63 19.74
CA ILE A 89 9.62 -1.08 18.34
C ILE A 89 8.35 -0.53 17.66
N ASN A 90 7.20 -0.61 18.32
CA ASN A 90 5.95 -0.10 17.76
C ASN A 90 6.01 1.42 17.54
N GLN A 91 6.68 2.17 18.41
CA GLN A 91 6.87 3.61 18.20
C GLN A 91 7.74 3.89 16.98
N VAL A 92 8.87 3.18 16.82
CA VAL A 92 9.74 3.33 15.64
C VAL A 92 8.98 3.01 14.35
N LYS A 93 8.14 1.96 14.36
CA LYS A 93 7.28 1.62 13.23
C LYS A 93 6.32 2.75 12.87
N LYS A 94 5.58 3.28 13.86
CA LYS A 94 4.65 4.40 13.67
C LYS A 94 5.34 5.65 13.11
N ASP A 95 6.53 5.98 13.62
CA ASP A 95 7.30 7.13 13.13
C ASP A 95 7.76 6.92 11.68
N ALA A 96 8.18 5.70 11.33
CA ALA A 96 8.57 5.35 9.96
C ALA A 96 7.40 5.46 8.98
N ASP A 97 6.24 4.88 9.35
CA ASP A 97 4.99 4.96 8.56
C ASP A 97 4.57 6.43 8.38
N ALA A 98 4.65 7.26 9.44
CA ALA A 98 4.31 8.68 9.37
C ALA A 98 5.19 9.47 8.37
N ILE A 99 6.51 9.20 8.34
CA ILE A 99 7.42 9.82 7.37
C ILE A 99 7.09 9.36 5.94
N SER A 100 6.85 8.05 5.77
CA SER A 100 6.54 7.50 4.46
C SER A 100 5.22 8.04 3.91
N ALA A 101 4.17 8.02 4.73
CA ALA A 101 2.87 8.55 4.40
C ALA A 101 2.93 10.05 4.04
N TYR A 102 3.70 10.84 4.78
CA TYR A 102 3.89 12.25 4.49
C TYR A 102 4.63 12.47 3.18
N ALA A 103 5.73 11.75 2.95
CA ALA A 103 6.51 11.88 1.73
C ALA A 103 5.65 11.56 0.50
N MET A 104 4.91 10.44 0.53
CA MET A 104 4.03 10.05 -0.56
C MET A 104 2.88 11.04 -0.73
N SER A 105 2.21 11.44 0.34
CA SER A 105 1.08 12.38 0.30
C SER A 105 1.48 13.74 -0.29
N GLU A 106 2.63 14.28 0.10
CA GLU A 106 3.15 15.52 -0.49
C GLU A 106 3.53 15.33 -1.96
N CYS A 107 4.10 14.18 -2.36
CA CYS A 107 4.31 13.89 -3.77
C CYS A 107 2.98 13.87 -4.56
N LEU A 108 1.95 13.18 -4.05
CA LEU A 108 0.61 13.14 -4.63
C LEU A 108 0.00 14.55 -4.76
N TRP A 109 0.15 15.40 -3.74
CA TRP A 109 -0.31 16.79 -3.81
C TRP A 109 0.34 17.63 -4.90
N TYR A 110 1.64 17.45 -5.12
CA TYR A 110 2.37 18.20 -6.14
C TYR A 110 2.13 17.61 -7.54
N LEU A 111 2.06 16.29 -7.67
CA LEU A 111 1.78 15.66 -8.96
C LEU A 111 0.35 15.89 -9.45
N THR A 112 -0.63 15.95 -8.55
CA THR A 112 -2.03 16.14 -8.94
C THR A 112 -2.36 17.52 -9.49
N ARG A 113 -1.44 18.50 -9.36
CA ARG A 113 -1.53 19.79 -10.05
C ARG A 113 -1.37 19.67 -11.57
N GLN A 114 -0.70 18.61 -12.02
CA GLN A 114 -0.44 18.31 -13.41
C GLN A 114 -1.52 17.41 -14.03
N LEU A 115 -2.52 16.97 -13.25
CA LEU A 115 -3.66 16.23 -13.77
C LEU A 115 -4.53 17.12 -14.68
N PRO A 116 -5.24 16.52 -15.66
CA PRO A 116 -6.32 17.20 -16.35
C PRO A 116 -7.37 17.71 -15.35
N GLU A 117 -8.09 18.77 -15.71
CA GLU A 117 -8.92 19.51 -14.75
C GLU A 117 -10.06 18.71 -14.13
N ASN A 118 -10.54 17.68 -14.84
CA ASN A 118 -11.60 16.78 -14.40
C ASN A 118 -11.08 15.47 -13.80
N HIS A 119 -9.78 15.34 -13.54
CA HIS A 119 -9.18 14.12 -13.00
C HIS A 119 -8.84 14.24 -11.52
N ALA A 120 -8.93 13.10 -10.83
CA ALA A 120 -8.56 12.94 -9.43
C ALA A 120 -7.85 11.62 -9.21
N VAL A 121 -6.96 11.58 -8.22
CA VAL A 121 -6.51 10.32 -7.61
C VAL A 121 -7.30 10.14 -6.32
N MET A 122 -7.94 8.99 -6.15
CA MET A 122 -8.69 8.63 -4.93
C MET A 122 -8.08 7.41 -4.28
N VAL A 123 -7.69 7.51 -3.02
CA VAL A 123 -7.22 6.34 -2.26
C VAL A 123 -8.39 5.40 -1.99
N CYS A 124 -8.32 4.20 -2.56
CA CYS A 124 -9.33 3.15 -2.45
C CYS A 124 -8.90 2.04 -1.48
N LEU A 125 -7.59 1.85 -1.32
CA LEU A 125 -6.97 0.98 -0.32
C LEU A 125 -5.74 1.72 0.21
N GLY A 126 -5.58 1.78 1.52
CA GLY A 126 -4.52 2.56 2.17
C GLY A 126 -4.45 2.23 3.65
N GLU A 127 -3.67 3.02 4.40
CA GLU A 127 -3.59 2.89 5.85
C GLU A 127 -4.87 3.41 6.52
N GLY A 128 -5.78 2.52 6.89
CA GLY A 128 -7.02 2.87 7.60
C GLY A 128 -7.98 3.80 6.83
N LEU A 129 -8.87 4.44 7.58
CA LEU A 129 -9.87 5.41 7.14
C LEU A 129 -9.30 6.83 7.05
N MET A 130 -9.80 7.64 6.13
CA MET A 130 -9.60 9.10 6.20
C MET A 130 -10.68 9.75 7.09
N PRO A 131 -10.32 10.52 8.14
CA PRO A 131 -11.17 11.44 8.91
C PRO A 131 -12.29 12.17 8.15
N LYS A 132 -13.52 11.64 8.15
CA LYS A 132 -14.70 12.21 7.48
C LYS A 132 -16.00 12.08 8.32
N VAL A 133 -16.20 12.98 9.29
CA VAL A 133 -17.46 13.25 10.04
C VAL A 133 -18.37 12.03 10.25
N GLY A 134 -18.20 11.28 11.35
CA GLY A 134 -19.07 10.13 11.69
C GLY A 134 -18.33 8.85 12.11
N GLU A 135 -17.03 8.92 12.33
CA GLU A 135 -16.16 7.76 12.54
C GLU A 135 -16.29 7.15 13.93
N THR A 136 -16.01 5.86 14.04
CA THR A 136 -15.81 5.18 15.32
C THR A 136 -14.30 4.98 15.56
N PRO A 137 -13.82 4.96 16.82
CA PRO A 137 -12.41 4.77 17.14
C PRO A 137 -11.77 3.51 16.53
N GLU A 138 -12.58 2.48 16.24
CA GLU A 138 -12.13 1.19 15.72
C GLU A 138 -11.71 1.21 14.24
N MET A 139 -12.03 2.27 13.48
CA MET A 139 -11.82 2.31 12.02
C MET A 139 -10.37 2.63 11.60
N GLY A 140 -9.52 3.09 12.53
CA GLY A 140 -8.14 3.54 12.26
C GLY A 140 -8.09 4.77 11.35
N SER A 141 -7.37 5.84 11.71
CA SER A 141 -7.43 7.10 10.96
C SER A 141 -6.09 7.52 10.36
N ASN A 142 -6.00 7.60 9.02
CA ASN A 142 -4.92 8.29 8.31
C ASN A 142 -5.52 9.35 7.37
N PRO A 143 -5.56 10.64 7.74
CA PRO A 143 -6.11 11.69 6.87
C PRO A 143 -5.22 12.04 5.68
N GLN A 144 -3.98 11.54 5.67
CA GLN A 144 -3.06 11.76 4.55
C GLN A 144 -3.32 10.75 3.46
N LEU A 145 -3.47 9.45 3.77
CA LEU A 145 -3.54 8.36 2.78
C LEU A 145 -4.60 7.30 3.12
N GLY A 146 -5.57 7.62 3.96
CA GLY A 146 -6.67 6.73 4.28
C GLY A 146 -7.71 6.66 3.15
N PHE A 147 -8.58 5.65 3.24
CA PHE A 147 -9.67 5.46 2.28
C PHE A 147 -10.48 6.74 2.03
N GLY A 148 -10.79 6.99 0.76
CA GLY A 148 -11.60 8.13 0.35
C GLY A 148 -10.82 9.44 0.27
N ARG A 149 -9.50 9.45 0.54
CA ARG A 149 -8.67 10.62 0.31
C ARG A 149 -8.62 10.96 -1.17
N VAL A 150 -8.95 12.22 -1.49
CA VAL A 150 -8.94 12.76 -2.85
C VAL A 150 -7.76 13.71 -3.04
N TYR A 151 -6.99 13.49 -4.10
CA TYR A 151 -5.98 14.40 -4.63
C TYR A 151 -6.43 14.88 -6.01
N ALA A 152 -6.80 16.15 -6.11
CA ALA A 152 -7.28 16.75 -7.34
C ALA A 152 -7.14 18.28 -7.29
N ARG A 153 -7.52 18.95 -8.38
CA ARG A 153 -7.71 20.41 -8.36
C ARG A 153 -8.84 20.80 -7.40
N PRO A 154 -8.81 22.02 -6.81
CA PRO A 154 -9.68 22.38 -5.69
C PRO A 154 -11.18 22.13 -5.89
N GLU A 155 -11.72 22.43 -7.08
CA GLU A 155 -13.15 22.25 -7.36
C GLU A 155 -13.56 20.79 -7.42
N VAL A 156 -12.78 19.96 -8.14
CA VAL A 156 -13.00 18.51 -8.22
C VAL A 156 -12.81 17.85 -6.85
N ALA A 157 -11.77 18.25 -6.11
CA ALA A 157 -11.53 17.75 -4.76
C ALA A 157 -12.72 18.05 -3.84
N LYS A 158 -13.22 19.30 -3.83
CA LYS A 158 -14.37 19.71 -3.03
C LYS A 158 -15.65 18.98 -3.40
N TRP A 159 -15.88 18.74 -4.69
CA TRP A 159 -17.05 18.01 -5.16
C TRP A 159 -16.98 16.53 -4.75
N LEU A 160 -15.86 15.86 -5.05
CA LEU A 160 -15.65 14.44 -4.73
C LEU A 160 -15.67 14.20 -3.22
N ASP A 161 -15.03 15.06 -2.43
CA ASP A 161 -15.02 14.94 -0.97
C ASP A 161 -16.44 14.87 -0.39
N LYS A 162 -17.39 15.65 -0.92
CA LYS A 162 -18.79 15.59 -0.48
C LYS A 162 -19.44 14.26 -0.82
N LYS A 163 -19.11 13.67 -1.96
CA LYS A 163 -19.65 12.38 -2.40
C LYS A 163 -19.06 11.22 -1.59
N VAL A 164 -17.75 11.28 -1.29
CA VAL A 164 -17.08 10.32 -0.39
C VAL A 164 -17.66 10.40 1.02
N ILE A 165 -17.91 11.61 1.55
CA ILE A 165 -18.56 11.78 2.86
C ILE A 165 -19.93 11.09 2.90
N ARG A 166 -20.74 11.23 1.84
CA ARG A 166 -22.01 10.52 1.73
C ARG A 166 -21.80 9.01 1.67
N LEU A 167 -20.84 8.52 0.88
CA LEU A 167 -20.53 7.09 0.74
C LEU A 167 -20.17 6.44 2.08
N LEU A 168 -19.47 7.18 2.95
CA LEU A 168 -19.08 6.69 4.26
C LEU A 168 -20.21 6.74 5.30
N ASN A 169 -21.10 7.74 5.23
CA ASN A 169 -21.99 8.07 6.35
C ASN A 169 -23.49 7.89 6.08
N ASP A 170 -23.92 7.88 4.81
CA ASP A 170 -25.32 7.73 4.42
C ASP A 170 -25.58 6.28 4.00
N LYS A 171 -26.30 5.52 4.85
CA LYS A 171 -26.63 4.10 4.60
C LYS A 171 -27.46 3.87 3.34
N ASN A 172 -28.15 4.90 2.84
CA ASN A 172 -28.94 4.80 1.61
C ASN A 172 -28.14 5.18 0.37
N TYR A 173 -26.96 5.80 0.54
CA TYR A 173 -26.13 6.21 -0.58
C TYR A 173 -25.20 5.08 -1.00
N THR A 174 -25.55 4.45 -2.12
CA THR A 174 -24.87 3.24 -2.57
C THR A 174 -23.63 3.54 -3.41
N TRP A 175 -22.75 2.55 -3.58
CA TRP A 175 -21.61 2.69 -4.49
C TRP A 175 -22.06 2.93 -5.95
N GLN A 176 -23.17 2.30 -6.37
CA GLN A 176 -23.72 2.47 -7.72
C GLN A 176 -24.14 3.93 -7.95
N GLU A 177 -24.80 4.55 -6.97
CA GLU A 177 -25.15 5.98 -7.03
C GLU A 177 -23.90 6.85 -7.08
N PHE A 178 -22.89 6.57 -6.24
CA PHE A 178 -21.60 7.27 -6.26
C PHE A 178 -20.94 7.21 -7.63
N TYR A 179 -20.84 6.02 -8.22
CA TYR A 179 -20.21 5.84 -9.52
C TYR A 179 -20.99 6.48 -10.66
N GLN A 180 -22.33 6.43 -10.61
CA GLN A 180 -23.20 7.09 -11.57
C GLN A 180 -23.04 8.62 -11.52
N GLU A 181 -23.05 9.22 -10.33
CA GLU A 181 -22.86 10.67 -10.17
C GLU A 181 -21.48 11.14 -10.68
N ILE A 182 -20.42 10.33 -10.50
CA ILE A 182 -19.08 10.61 -11.05
C ILE A 182 -19.12 10.67 -12.58
N LYS A 183 -19.76 9.67 -13.22
CA LYS A 183 -19.91 9.61 -14.68
C LYS A 183 -20.71 10.79 -15.21
N GLU A 184 -21.80 11.16 -14.55
CA GLU A 184 -22.63 12.32 -14.91
C GLU A 184 -21.87 13.64 -14.79
N ALA A 185 -21.04 13.79 -13.74
CA ALA A 185 -20.18 14.95 -13.54
C ALA A 185 -18.96 14.98 -14.48
N ARG A 186 -18.75 13.93 -15.29
CA ARG A 186 -17.59 13.77 -16.19
C ARG A 186 -16.25 13.86 -15.47
N ILE A 187 -16.21 13.37 -14.24
CA ILE A 187 -14.99 13.28 -13.44
C ILE A 187 -14.34 11.92 -13.67
N THR A 188 -13.04 11.91 -13.93
CA THR A 188 -12.26 10.68 -14.00
C THR A 188 -11.55 10.47 -12.67
N ILE A 189 -11.79 9.33 -12.03
CA ILE A 189 -11.06 8.94 -10.81
C ILE A 189 -10.06 7.86 -11.18
N TRP A 190 -8.79 8.11 -10.89
CA TRP A 190 -7.78 7.07 -10.80
C TRP A 190 -7.77 6.52 -9.38
N GLY A 191 -8.15 5.26 -9.21
CA GLY A 191 -8.11 4.59 -7.92
C GLY A 191 -6.67 4.35 -7.50
N ALA A 192 -6.34 4.51 -6.22
CA ALA A 192 -5.03 4.20 -5.68
C ALA A 192 -5.11 3.13 -4.59
N ALA A 193 -4.18 2.17 -4.62
CA ALA A 193 -3.91 1.25 -3.51
C ALA A 193 -2.49 1.50 -3.00
N ILE A 194 -2.36 1.80 -1.71
CA ILE A 194 -1.15 2.34 -1.11
C ILE A 194 -0.72 1.50 0.08
N ASP A 195 0.52 1.05 0.06
CA ASP A 195 1.24 0.56 1.24
C ASP A 195 2.52 1.40 1.35
N THR A 196 2.54 2.32 2.32
CA THR A 196 3.60 3.32 2.37
C THR A 196 4.93 2.69 2.81
N LEU A 197 4.89 1.64 3.63
CA LEU A 197 6.07 0.96 4.14
C LEU A 197 5.77 -0.53 4.32
N GLU A 198 5.93 -1.27 3.24
CA GLU A 198 5.93 -2.73 3.27
C GLU A 198 7.12 -3.21 4.11
N ASN A 199 6.90 -4.25 4.93
CA ASN A 199 7.91 -4.82 5.81
C ASN A 199 8.39 -3.86 6.92
N THR A 200 7.49 -3.04 7.49
CA THR A 200 7.77 -2.09 8.60
C THR A 200 8.55 -2.72 9.76
N SER A 201 8.23 -3.97 10.12
CA SER A 201 8.93 -4.67 11.22
C SER A 201 10.40 -4.98 10.89
N ARG A 202 10.70 -5.29 9.62
CA ARG A 202 12.07 -5.47 9.13
C ARG A 202 12.80 -4.13 9.09
N PHE A 203 12.12 -3.07 8.65
CA PHE A 203 12.64 -1.70 8.64
C PHE A 203 13.04 -1.23 10.04
N ALA A 204 12.14 -1.34 11.02
CA ALA A 204 12.39 -0.92 12.40
C ALA A 204 13.56 -1.68 13.06
N LYS A 205 13.74 -2.96 12.70
CA LYS A 205 14.84 -3.81 13.19
C LYS A 205 16.15 -3.63 12.42
N GLY A 206 16.15 -2.88 11.33
CA GLY A 206 17.33 -2.61 10.52
C GLY A 206 17.76 -3.82 9.69
N ALA A 207 16.80 -4.62 9.22
CA ALA A 207 17.09 -5.73 8.32
C ALA A 207 17.76 -5.22 7.03
N SER A 208 18.68 -6.01 6.48
CA SER A 208 19.44 -5.62 5.29
C SER A 208 18.60 -5.59 4.01
N THR A 209 17.46 -6.29 3.96
CA THR A 209 16.64 -6.46 2.75
C THR A 209 15.14 -6.38 3.03
N GLY A 210 14.36 -6.01 2.01
CA GLY A 210 12.89 -6.13 2.01
C GLY A 210 12.07 -4.85 2.14
N PRO A 211 12.40 -3.89 3.03
CA PRO A 211 11.62 -2.65 3.14
C PRO A 211 11.48 -1.88 1.82
N MET A 212 10.24 -1.57 1.46
CA MET A 212 9.88 -0.82 0.26
C MET A 212 8.58 -0.06 0.44
N THR A 213 8.28 0.85 -0.48
CA THR A 213 6.98 1.50 -0.60
C THR A 213 6.28 1.00 -1.85
N VAL A 214 4.95 0.84 -1.79
CA VAL A 214 4.13 0.31 -2.88
C VAL A 214 2.95 1.25 -3.15
N LEU A 215 2.83 1.67 -4.41
CA LEU A 215 1.72 2.49 -4.89
C LEU A 215 1.20 1.90 -6.20
N HIS A 216 -0.06 1.52 -6.22
CA HIS A 216 -0.77 1.12 -7.43
C HIS A 216 -1.74 2.21 -7.83
N VAL A 217 -1.74 2.56 -9.11
CA VAL A 217 -2.67 3.54 -9.68
C VAL A 217 -3.47 2.85 -10.77
N PHE A 218 -4.77 2.79 -10.57
CA PHE A 218 -5.75 2.19 -11.48
C PHE A 218 -6.41 3.26 -12.33
N ASN A 219 -6.81 2.90 -13.55
CA ASN A 219 -7.51 3.83 -14.44
C ASN A 219 -8.97 4.15 -14.02
N GLN A 220 -9.44 3.56 -12.93
CA GLN A 220 -10.79 3.71 -12.36
C GLN A 220 -10.74 3.49 -10.84
N PRO A 221 -11.77 3.90 -10.06
CA PRO A 221 -11.82 3.61 -8.62
C PRO A 221 -12.09 2.13 -8.36
N LEU A 222 -11.77 1.64 -7.16
CA LEU A 222 -12.21 0.31 -6.74
C LEU A 222 -13.67 0.31 -6.29
N HIS A 223 -14.32 -0.83 -6.43
CA HIS A 223 -15.66 -1.14 -5.96
C HIS A 223 -15.67 -1.45 -4.46
N ILE A 224 -15.07 -0.56 -3.66
CA ILE A 224 -14.94 -0.63 -2.20
C ILE A 224 -15.54 0.65 -1.63
N THR A 225 -16.31 0.54 -0.55
CA THR A 225 -17.12 1.63 0.02
C THR A 225 -16.59 2.20 1.32
N ARG A 226 -15.76 1.45 2.03
CA ARG A 226 -15.08 1.84 3.27
C ARG A 226 -13.83 0.98 3.48
N PRO A 227 -12.90 1.37 4.36
CA PRO A 227 -11.77 0.53 4.74
C PRO A 227 -12.22 -0.84 5.20
N TYR A 228 -11.46 -1.86 4.82
CA TYR A 228 -11.62 -3.21 5.31
C TYR A 228 -10.26 -3.76 5.70
N GLU A 229 -10.09 -4.03 6.99
CA GLU A 229 -8.90 -4.65 7.55
C GLU A 229 -9.19 -6.12 7.87
N GLY A 230 -8.88 -6.98 6.90
CA GLY A 230 -9.06 -8.41 7.03
C GLY A 230 -7.87 -9.20 6.50
N TYR A 231 -7.98 -10.52 6.58
CA TYR A 231 -7.03 -11.43 5.96
C TYR A 231 -7.62 -12.02 4.69
N ILE A 232 -6.78 -12.23 3.68
CA ILE A 232 -7.19 -12.84 2.41
C ILE A 232 -6.19 -13.95 2.08
N GLY A 233 -6.69 -15.18 1.94
CA GLY A 233 -5.96 -16.29 1.37
C GLY A 233 -5.64 -16.01 -0.10
N ASN A 234 -4.42 -16.29 -0.53
CA ASN A 234 -3.98 -16.05 -1.90
C ASN A 234 -3.29 -17.29 -2.47
N LEU A 235 -3.59 -17.58 -3.75
CA LEU A 235 -2.89 -18.55 -4.57
C LEU A 235 -2.53 -17.86 -5.89
N VAL A 236 -1.24 -17.63 -6.12
CA VAL A 236 -0.73 -16.94 -7.31
C VAL A 236 0.10 -17.93 -8.13
N LEU A 237 -0.34 -18.14 -9.37
CA LEU A 237 0.21 -19.13 -10.29
C LEU A 237 0.62 -18.50 -11.62
N PRO A 238 1.60 -19.07 -12.34
CA PRO A 238 1.85 -18.72 -13.73
C PRO A 238 0.57 -18.94 -14.56
N LYS A 239 0.25 -18.03 -15.48
CA LYS A 239 -0.96 -18.13 -16.31
C LYS A 239 -0.99 -19.43 -17.12
N ASP A 240 0.17 -19.90 -17.57
CA ASP A 240 0.28 -21.14 -18.34
C ASP A 240 -0.10 -22.39 -17.53
N VAL A 241 0.12 -22.38 -16.21
CA VAL A 241 -0.35 -23.45 -15.30
C VAL A 241 -1.87 -23.48 -15.26
N VAL A 242 -2.50 -22.31 -15.15
CA VAL A 242 -3.96 -22.20 -15.14
C VAL A 242 -4.56 -22.60 -16.49
N ASN A 243 -3.94 -22.17 -17.59
CA ASN A 243 -4.38 -22.55 -18.94
C ASN A 243 -4.28 -24.07 -19.16
N GLU A 244 -3.22 -24.70 -18.66
CA GLU A 244 -3.03 -26.15 -18.75
C GLU A 244 -4.07 -26.90 -17.91
N ALA A 245 -4.36 -26.44 -16.69
CA ALA A 245 -5.44 -26.98 -15.87
C ALA A 245 -6.81 -26.90 -16.59
N ALA A 246 -7.09 -25.78 -17.26
CA ALA A 246 -8.34 -25.57 -17.97
C ALA A 246 -8.53 -26.52 -19.15
N LYS A 247 -7.45 -26.99 -19.81
CA LYS A 247 -7.55 -28.01 -20.89
C LYS A 247 -8.12 -29.33 -20.40
N GLU A 248 -7.98 -29.62 -19.10
CA GLU A 248 -8.53 -30.79 -18.43
C GLU A 248 -9.85 -30.51 -17.71
N SER A 249 -10.48 -29.36 -18.00
CA SER A 249 -11.70 -28.90 -17.32
C SER A 249 -11.53 -28.73 -15.80
N VAL A 250 -10.30 -28.46 -15.33
CA VAL A 250 -10.02 -28.15 -13.92
C VAL A 250 -10.13 -26.64 -13.73
N LEU A 251 -11.14 -26.19 -12.98
CA LEU A 251 -11.25 -24.80 -12.54
C LEU A 251 -10.33 -24.59 -11.34
N THR A 252 -9.23 -23.86 -11.55
CA THR A 252 -8.30 -23.48 -10.48
C THR A 252 -8.87 -22.31 -9.67
N THR A 253 -8.85 -22.44 -8.35
CA THR A 253 -9.26 -21.44 -7.37
C THR A 253 -8.38 -21.56 -6.12
N PHE A 254 -8.52 -20.65 -5.15
CA PHE A 254 -7.85 -20.80 -3.86
C PHE A 254 -8.20 -22.12 -3.15
N HIS A 255 -9.39 -22.66 -3.39
CA HIS A 255 -9.88 -23.89 -2.77
C HIS A 255 -9.40 -25.17 -3.47
N SER A 256 -8.73 -25.06 -4.61
CA SER A 256 -8.32 -26.24 -5.39
C SER A 256 -7.35 -27.13 -4.58
N PRO A 257 -7.58 -28.45 -4.51
CA PRO A 257 -6.63 -29.38 -3.91
C PRO A 257 -5.23 -29.21 -4.51
N ARG A 258 -4.19 -29.14 -3.67
CA ARG A 258 -2.83 -28.81 -4.11
C ARG A 258 -2.20 -29.92 -4.97
N ASP A 259 -2.68 -31.16 -4.88
CA ASP A 259 -2.29 -32.24 -5.79
C ASP A 259 -2.76 -31.98 -7.24
N LEU A 260 -3.94 -31.36 -7.42
CA LEU A 260 -4.42 -30.93 -8.74
C LEU A 260 -3.61 -29.75 -9.27
N VAL A 261 -3.26 -28.79 -8.41
CA VAL A 261 -2.39 -27.67 -8.77
C VAL A 261 -1.00 -28.18 -9.19
N LEU A 262 -0.41 -29.10 -8.42
CA LEU A 262 0.85 -29.75 -8.76
C LEU A 262 0.78 -30.49 -10.10
N ARG A 263 -0.30 -31.23 -10.35
CA ARG A 263 -0.51 -31.93 -11.63
C ARG A 263 -0.51 -30.96 -12.81
N ALA A 264 -1.16 -29.80 -12.66
CA ALA A 264 -1.14 -28.76 -13.69
C ALA A 264 0.29 -28.24 -13.91
N ILE A 265 1.04 -27.94 -12.85
CA ILE A 265 2.44 -27.49 -12.95
C ILE A 265 3.31 -28.51 -13.70
N LEU A 266 3.23 -29.79 -13.34
CA LEU A 266 4.02 -30.85 -13.97
C LEU A 266 3.72 -31.04 -15.46
N ARG A 267 2.49 -30.73 -15.89
CA ARG A 267 2.09 -30.77 -17.31
C ARG A 267 2.55 -29.53 -18.06
N THR A 268 2.46 -28.36 -17.45
CA THR A 268 2.93 -27.10 -18.04
C THR A 268 4.44 -27.09 -18.25
N TYR A 269 5.19 -27.71 -17.34
CA TYR A 269 6.65 -27.78 -17.38
C TYR A 269 7.15 -29.24 -17.39
N PRO A 270 7.09 -29.94 -18.53
CA PRO A 270 7.53 -31.33 -18.62
C PRO A 270 8.97 -31.52 -18.14
N GLY A 271 9.16 -32.47 -17.22
CA GLY A 271 10.48 -32.81 -16.67
C GLY A 271 10.93 -31.96 -15.48
N VAL A 272 10.13 -30.99 -15.02
CA VAL A 272 10.39 -30.31 -13.75
C VAL A 272 10.37 -31.32 -12.59
N LYS A 273 11.40 -31.29 -11.74
CA LYS A 273 11.45 -32.10 -10.51
C LYS A 273 10.57 -31.43 -9.45
N LYS A 274 9.93 -32.21 -8.59
CA LYS A 274 9.05 -31.66 -7.56
C LYS A 274 9.81 -30.76 -6.57
N GLU A 275 11.05 -31.13 -6.22
CA GLU A 275 11.92 -30.30 -5.39
C GLU A 275 12.35 -28.97 -6.03
N ASN A 276 12.19 -28.83 -7.35
CA ASN A 276 12.43 -27.59 -8.10
C ASN A 276 11.15 -26.74 -8.29
N ILE A 277 10.04 -27.17 -7.68
CA ILE A 277 8.85 -26.33 -7.55
C ILE A 277 8.94 -25.69 -6.16
N HIS A 278 8.88 -24.37 -6.14
CA HIS A 278 9.16 -23.53 -4.98
C HIS A 278 7.91 -22.76 -4.60
N VAL A 279 7.42 -23.01 -3.38
CA VAL A 279 6.24 -22.35 -2.83
C VAL A 279 6.69 -21.31 -1.83
N TRP A 280 6.47 -20.04 -2.15
CA TRP A 280 6.62 -18.97 -1.19
C TRP A 280 5.34 -18.79 -0.38
N THR A 281 5.50 -18.69 0.93
CA THR A 281 4.41 -18.52 1.89
C THR A 281 4.95 -17.86 3.16
N LEU A 282 4.08 -17.22 3.95
CA LEU A 282 4.50 -16.73 5.25
C LEU A 282 4.90 -17.90 6.17
N ARG A 283 6.01 -17.76 6.89
CA ARG A 283 6.55 -18.76 7.82
C ARG A 283 6.67 -18.18 9.23
N GLY A 284 7.10 -19.05 10.16
CA GLY A 284 7.37 -18.69 11.55
C GLY A 284 6.41 -19.32 12.55
N LYS A 285 6.89 -19.48 13.79
CA LYS A 285 6.22 -20.24 14.86
C LYS A 285 4.80 -19.75 15.18
N SER A 286 4.56 -18.45 15.09
CA SER A 286 3.24 -17.85 15.36
C SER A 286 2.17 -18.16 14.30
N ARG A 287 2.56 -18.74 13.15
CA ARG A 287 1.67 -19.01 12.02
C ARG A 287 1.35 -20.48 11.82
N VAL A 288 1.98 -21.37 12.59
CA VAL A 288 1.83 -22.84 12.48
C VAL A 288 0.35 -23.24 12.59
N GLU A 289 -0.39 -22.69 13.56
CA GLU A 289 -1.81 -23.02 13.74
C GLU A 289 -2.69 -22.55 12.56
N ARG A 290 -2.33 -21.43 11.93
CA ARG A 290 -3.11 -20.81 10.85
C ARG A 290 -2.85 -21.47 9.50
N ILE A 291 -1.58 -21.66 9.13
CA ILE A 291 -1.19 -22.10 7.79
C ILE A 291 -0.16 -23.23 7.76
N GLY A 292 0.25 -23.78 8.91
CA GLY A 292 1.18 -24.90 8.97
C GLY A 292 0.67 -26.15 8.24
N GLY A 293 -0.65 -26.36 8.22
CA GLY A 293 -1.27 -27.42 7.41
C GLY A 293 -1.02 -27.25 5.90
N LEU A 294 -1.01 -26.00 5.40
CA LEU A 294 -0.74 -25.72 3.98
C LEU A 294 0.70 -26.06 3.60
N TRP A 295 1.66 -25.74 4.49
CA TRP A 295 3.06 -26.11 4.29
C TRP A 295 3.22 -27.61 4.18
N LYS A 296 2.61 -28.34 5.13
CA LYS A 296 2.66 -29.80 5.18
C LYS A 296 2.07 -30.43 3.92
N ILE A 297 0.97 -29.88 3.38
CA ILE A 297 0.38 -30.38 2.14
C ILE A 297 1.39 -30.33 0.98
N TRP A 298 2.11 -29.22 0.81
CA TRP A 298 3.13 -29.10 -0.24
C TRP A 298 4.35 -29.98 0.01
N GLU A 299 4.84 -30.03 1.26
CA GLU A 299 5.97 -30.88 1.66
C GLU A 299 5.65 -32.37 1.43
N ASP A 300 4.47 -32.85 1.82
CA ASP A 300 4.01 -34.24 1.62
C ASP A 300 3.87 -34.58 0.12
N LEU A 301 3.64 -33.59 -0.75
CA LEU A 301 3.63 -33.77 -2.20
C LEU A 301 5.04 -33.84 -2.81
N GLY A 302 6.09 -33.53 -2.03
CA GLY A 302 7.50 -33.47 -2.44
C GLY A 302 7.91 -32.12 -3.03
N VAL A 303 7.13 -31.07 -2.80
CA VAL A 303 7.40 -29.70 -3.28
C VAL A 303 8.21 -28.93 -2.25
N HIS A 304 9.13 -28.07 -2.70
CA HIS A 304 9.94 -27.25 -1.80
C HIS A 304 9.12 -26.04 -1.31
N VAL A 305 8.83 -25.99 -0.01
CA VAL A 305 8.33 -24.79 0.67
C VAL A 305 9.50 -23.94 1.13
N ILE A 306 9.57 -22.69 0.67
CA ILE A 306 10.71 -21.80 0.92
C ILE A 306 10.77 -21.43 2.41
N ASP A 307 11.99 -21.46 2.96
CA ASP A 307 12.33 -20.95 4.29
C ASP A 307 13.29 -19.76 4.20
N ASP A 308 13.41 -19.03 5.32
CA ASP A 308 14.36 -17.92 5.48
C ASP A 308 15.78 -18.36 5.11
N GLY A 309 16.52 -17.51 4.38
CA GLY A 309 17.89 -17.79 3.98
C GLY A 309 18.03 -18.56 2.67
N TRP A 310 16.94 -19.03 2.05
CA TRP A 310 17.02 -19.64 0.72
C TRP A 310 17.47 -18.61 -0.32
N LYS A 311 18.44 -18.96 -1.16
CA LYS A 311 18.97 -18.03 -2.18
C LYS A 311 18.03 -17.93 -3.36
N MET A 312 17.45 -16.74 -3.54
CA MET A 312 16.64 -16.39 -4.71
C MET A 312 17.51 -16.35 -5.98
N PRO A 313 16.91 -16.36 -7.18
CA PRO A 313 17.63 -16.17 -8.44
C PRO A 313 18.43 -14.86 -8.52
N SER A 314 18.05 -13.84 -7.74
CA SER A 314 18.80 -12.59 -7.57
C SER A 314 20.15 -12.79 -6.86
N GLY A 315 20.39 -13.93 -6.23
CA GLY A 315 21.54 -14.22 -5.37
C GLY A 315 21.37 -13.76 -3.92
N ILE A 316 20.29 -13.05 -3.60
CA ILE A 316 19.96 -12.55 -2.27
C ILE A 316 19.09 -13.58 -1.53
N GLU A 317 19.26 -13.68 -0.22
CA GLU A 317 18.47 -14.58 0.63
C GLU A 317 17.02 -14.10 0.79
N ALA A 318 16.08 -15.02 0.61
CA ALA A 318 14.65 -14.83 0.84
C ALA A 318 14.34 -14.63 2.34
N PHE A 319 13.18 -14.01 2.59
CA PHE A 319 12.61 -13.85 3.93
C PHE A 319 11.11 -14.17 3.92
N CYS A 320 10.63 -14.94 4.87
CA CYS A 320 9.28 -15.48 4.88
C CYS A 320 8.49 -15.02 6.12
N GLU A 321 9.06 -14.20 7.01
CA GLU A 321 8.37 -13.73 8.21
C GLU A 321 7.40 -12.56 7.96
N SER A 322 7.51 -11.88 6.81
CA SER A 322 6.67 -10.77 6.32
C SER A 322 6.71 -10.63 4.80
N GLY A 323 5.94 -9.70 4.23
CA GLY A 323 6.07 -9.23 2.84
C GLY A 323 5.53 -10.19 1.79
N THR A 324 4.23 -10.14 1.55
CA THR A 324 3.54 -11.03 0.60
C THR A 324 3.40 -10.44 -0.80
N TYR A 325 3.73 -9.15 -0.97
CA TYR A 325 3.60 -8.45 -2.24
C TYR A 325 4.80 -8.75 -3.15
N ALA A 326 6.02 -8.45 -2.71
CA ALA A 326 7.23 -8.59 -3.54
C ALA A 326 7.47 -9.99 -4.14
N PRO A 327 7.21 -11.12 -3.43
CA PRO A 327 7.36 -12.47 -3.99
C PRO A 327 6.53 -12.74 -5.26
N THR A 328 5.42 -12.03 -5.46
CA THR A 328 4.56 -12.19 -6.65
C THR A 328 5.31 -11.87 -7.93
N TYR A 329 6.30 -10.97 -7.90
CA TYR A 329 7.16 -10.68 -9.05
C TYR A 329 8.00 -11.87 -9.51
N CYS A 330 8.20 -12.89 -8.67
CA CYS A 330 8.94 -14.09 -8.99
C CYS A 330 8.07 -15.21 -9.56
N VAL A 331 6.74 -15.15 -9.44
CA VAL A 331 5.85 -16.24 -9.86
C VAL A 331 5.99 -16.47 -11.36
N GLY A 332 6.42 -17.69 -11.72
CA GLY A 332 6.88 -18.02 -13.06
C GLY A 332 7.83 -19.20 -13.06
N SER A 333 8.60 -19.34 -14.13
CA SER A 333 9.62 -20.39 -14.27
C SER A 333 10.95 -19.82 -14.74
N TRP A 334 12.06 -20.46 -14.35
CA TRP A 334 13.41 -20.16 -14.85
C TRP A 334 14.24 -21.43 -15.01
N GLN A 335 15.40 -21.30 -15.65
CA GLN A 335 16.40 -22.37 -15.71
C GLN A 335 17.64 -21.97 -14.92
N ASP A 336 18.17 -22.90 -14.14
CA ASP A 336 19.43 -22.70 -13.43
C ASP A 336 20.65 -22.89 -14.35
N ILE A 337 21.87 -22.80 -13.78
CA ILE A 337 23.12 -22.99 -14.53
C ILE A 337 23.28 -24.42 -15.09
N LYS A 338 22.59 -25.41 -14.50
CA LYS A 338 22.56 -26.80 -14.97
C LYS A 338 21.45 -27.04 -15.99
N LYS A 339 20.68 -26.01 -16.34
CA LYS A 339 19.48 -26.05 -17.19
C LYS A 339 18.32 -26.85 -16.59
N ASP A 340 18.36 -27.12 -15.28
CA ASP A 340 17.22 -27.66 -14.58
C ASP A 340 16.14 -26.58 -14.53
N THR A 341 14.90 -26.96 -14.83
CA THR A 341 13.76 -26.05 -14.77
C THR A 341 13.30 -25.91 -13.33
N HIS A 342 12.99 -24.69 -12.93
CA HIS A 342 12.42 -24.33 -11.64
C HIS A 342 11.12 -23.56 -11.84
N VAL A 343 10.18 -23.72 -10.91
CA VAL A 343 8.88 -23.02 -10.90
C VAL A 343 8.70 -22.36 -9.54
N PHE A 344 8.32 -21.08 -9.52
CA PHE A 344 8.00 -20.34 -8.30
C PHE A 344 6.51 -20.02 -8.28
N ILE A 345 5.84 -20.27 -7.15
CA ILE A 345 4.45 -19.88 -6.90
C ILE A 345 4.31 -19.24 -5.51
N CYS A 346 3.24 -18.47 -5.31
CA CYS A 346 2.86 -17.99 -3.97
C CYS A 346 1.58 -18.69 -3.52
N ASP A 347 1.55 -19.22 -2.30
CA ASP A 347 0.36 -19.86 -1.73
C ASP A 347 0.32 -19.64 -0.21
N GLY A 348 -0.64 -18.85 0.25
CA GLY A 348 -0.73 -18.46 1.65
C GLY A 348 -1.83 -17.45 1.90
N TYR A 349 -1.49 -16.38 2.61
CA TYR A 349 -2.42 -15.30 2.93
C TYR A 349 -1.67 -13.98 3.08
N ALA A 350 -2.40 -12.88 2.99
CA ALA A 350 -1.92 -11.52 3.22
C ALA A 350 -2.98 -10.68 3.93
N ALA A 351 -2.63 -9.47 4.37
CA ALA A 351 -3.65 -8.48 4.72
C ALA A 351 -4.45 -8.09 3.46
N SER A 352 -5.68 -7.61 3.62
CA SER A 352 -6.61 -7.29 2.52
C SER A 352 -6.02 -6.35 1.46
N ALA A 353 -5.39 -5.25 1.88
CA ALA A 353 -4.77 -4.28 0.97
C ALA A 353 -3.59 -4.90 0.20
N GLU A 354 -2.65 -5.53 0.91
CA GLU A 354 -1.50 -6.23 0.33
C GLU A 354 -1.95 -7.34 -0.65
N ALA A 355 -3.00 -8.09 -0.29
CA ALA A 355 -3.54 -9.17 -1.12
C ALA A 355 -4.11 -8.64 -2.45
N MET A 356 -4.85 -7.54 -2.39
CA MET A 356 -5.38 -6.91 -3.61
C MET A 356 -4.24 -6.36 -4.46
N GLN A 357 -3.28 -5.62 -3.87
CA GLN A 357 -2.11 -5.13 -4.61
C GLN A 357 -1.28 -6.26 -5.23
N ALA A 358 -1.10 -7.38 -4.53
CA ALA A 358 -0.46 -8.56 -5.10
C ALA A 358 -1.27 -9.14 -6.27
N ALA A 359 -2.60 -9.26 -6.12
CA ALA A 359 -3.47 -9.80 -7.15
C ALA A 359 -3.55 -8.90 -8.39
N SER A 360 -3.50 -7.57 -8.23
CA SER A 360 -3.53 -6.63 -9.35
C SER A 360 -2.26 -6.65 -10.21
N LEU A 361 -1.16 -7.23 -9.72
CA LEU A 361 0.02 -7.51 -10.54
C LEU A 361 -0.19 -8.66 -11.52
N ALA A 362 -1.13 -9.57 -11.25
CA ALA A 362 -1.24 -10.82 -12.01
C ALA A 362 -1.44 -10.61 -13.53
N PRO A 363 -2.31 -9.68 -14.00
CA PRO A 363 -2.43 -9.37 -15.42
C PRO A 363 -1.15 -8.78 -16.04
N LEU A 364 -0.31 -8.12 -15.25
CA LEU A 364 0.94 -7.49 -15.70
C LEU A 364 2.06 -8.51 -15.87
N LEU A 365 2.06 -9.56 -15.04
CA LEU A 365 3.16 -10.50 -14.91
C LEU A 365 2.91 -11.85 -15.57
N ASN A 366 1.86 -11.96 -16.40
CA ASN A 366 1.41 -13.23 -16.99
C ASN A 366 1.12 -14.30 -15.93
N GLN A 367 0.41 -13.90 -14.89
CA GLN A 367 0.01 -14.73 -13.76
C GLN A 367 -1.51 -14.74 -13.61
N ARG A 368 -2.00 -15.56 -12.68
CA ARG A 368 -3.36 -15.51 -12.15
C ARG A 368 -3.30 -15.57 -10.63
N ALA A 369 -4.12 -14.75 -9.98
CA ALA A 369 -4.22 -14.70 -8.53
C ALA A 369 -5.65 -15.05 -8.12
N PHE A 370 -5.79 -16.05 -7.25
CA PHE A 370 -7.06 -16.50 -6.70
C PHE A 370 -7.11 -16.16 -5.22
N LEU A 371 -8.15 -15.44 -4.83
CA LEU A 371 -8.33 -14.91 -3.49
C LEU A 371 -9.50 -15.58 -2.77
N SER A 372 -9.36 -15.74 -1.46
CA SER A 372 -10.40 -16.19 -0.54
C SER A 372 -10.41 -15.30 0.70
N VAL A 373 -11.53 -14.68 1.02
CA VAL A 373 -11.63 -13.81 2.20
C VAL A 373 -11.65 -14.65 3.46
N PHE A 374 -10.80 -14.32 4.42
CA PHE A 374 -10.79 -14.90 5.77
C PHE A 374 -11.34 -13.90 6.78
N THR A 375 -11.61 -14.37 7.99
CA THR A 375 -12.06 -13.46 9.05
C THR A 375 -10.97 -12.48 9.46
N SER A 376 -11.35 -11.29 9.92
CA SER A 376 -10.39 -10.27 10.39
C SER A 376 -9.53 -10.72 11.56
N SER A 377 -9.97 -11.73 12.31
CA SER A 377 -9.18 -12.32 13.41
C SER A 377 -8.24 -13.45 12.99
N PHE A 378 -8.58 -14.15 11.89
CA PHE A 378 -7.90 -15.33 11.34
C PHE A 378 -7.37 -16.26 12.45
N LYS A 379 -8.26 -16.82 13.26
CA LYS A 379 -7.87 -17.63 14.43
C LYS A 379 -7.84 -19.12 14.15
N LEU A 380 -8.49 -19.57 13.09
CA LEU A 380 -8.55 -20.98 12.73
C LEU A 380 -7.53 -21.28 11.62
N SER A 381 -7.42 -22.55 11.30
CA SER A 381 -6.61 -22.99 10.16
C SER A 381 -7.23 -22.52 8.84
N PHE A 382 -6.38 -22.29 7.84
CA PHE A 382 -6.78 -21.75 6.53
C PHE A 382 -7.89 -22.56 5.85
N ASP A 383 -7.88 -23.88 6.03
CA ASP A 383 -8.86 -24.81 5.46
C ASP A 383 -10.27 -24.62 6.02
N LYS A 384 -10.38 -24.05 7.24
CA LYS A 384 -11.65 -23.66 7.86
C LYS A 384 -12.03 -22.22 7.50
N GLU A 385 -11.07 -21.30 7.58
CA GLU A 385 -11.29 -19.86 7.38
C GLU A 385 -11.81 -19.53 5.99
N GLN A 386 -11.34 -20.26 4.98
CA GLN A 386 -11.80 -20.12 3.60
C GLN A 386 -13.32 -20.35 3.41
N HIS A 387 -14.00 -20.97 4.37
CA HIS A 387 -15.44 -21.23 4.30
C HIS A 387 -16.30 -20.31 5.17
N ILE A 388 -15.72 -19.67 6.19
CA ILE A 388 -16.49 -18.90 7.18
C ILE A 388 -17.11 -17.65 6.58
N MET A 389 -16.34 -16.92 5.78
CA MET A 389 -16.80 -15.66 5.19
C MET A 389 -17.90 -15.83 4.13
N ASN A 390 -18.20 -17.08 3.74
CA ASN A 390 -19.28 -17.44 2.81
C ASN A 390 -20.58 -17.84 3.53
N LEU A 391 -20.62 -17.82 4.86
CA LEU A 391 -21.85 -18.06 5.61
C LEU A 391 -22.81 -16.88 5.47
N ASP A 392 -24.11 -17.16 5.39
CA ASP A 392 -25.15 -16.14 5.46
C ASP A 392 -25.39 -15.75 6.94
N PRO A 393 -25.02 -14.53 7.37
CA PRO A 393 -25.14 -14.10 8.77
C PRO A 393 -26.61 -14.00 9.23
N ASN A 394 -27.57 -13.93 8.30
CA ASN A 394 -29.00 -13.83 8.59
C ASN A 394 -29.71 -15.20 8.60
N ALA A 395 -29.01 -16.28 8.23
CA ALA A 395 -29.59 -17.61 8.23
C ALA A 395 -29.93 -18.06 9.67
N THR A 396 -31.10 -18.68 9.83
CA THR A 396 -31.56 -19.19 11.14
C THR A 396 -30.66 -20.30 11.69
N ASP A 397 -29.95 -21.02 10.82
CA ASP A 397 -29.00 -22.08 11.14
C ASP A 397 -27.53 -21.62 11.13
N PHE A 398 -27.26 -20.30 11.07
CA PHE A 398 -25.90 -19.74 11.05
C PHE A 398 -24.99 -20.33 12.13
N LYS A 399 -25.49 -20.37 13.38
CA LYS A 399 -24.73 -20.87 14.53
C LYS A 399 -24.31 -22.32 14.33
N THR A 400 -25.25 -23.18 13.94
CA THR A 400 -24.99 -24.59 13.69
C THR A 400 -23.97 -24.79 12.56
N ARG A 401 -24.06 -24.03 11.47
CA ARG A 401 -23.06 -24.09 10.38
C ARG A 401 -21.68 -23.64 10.83
N LEU A 402 -21.60 -22.59 11.63
CA LEU A 402 -20.36 -22.10 12.21
C LEU A 402 -19.72 -23.15 13.14
N GLU A 403 -20.52 -23.80 13.99
CA GLU A 403 -20.05 -24.87 14.89
C GLU A 403 -19.47 -26.07 14.14
N VAL A 404 -20.09 -26.44 13.01
CA VAL A 404 -19.58 -27.49 12.11
C VAL A 404 -18.20 -27.11 11.55
N LEU A 405 -18.03 -25.87 11.07
CA LEU A 405 -16.74 -25.42 10.52
C LEU A 405 -15.65 -25.31 11.60
N ILE A 406 -15.99 -24.79 12.78
CA ILE A 406 -15.04 -24.67 13.89
C ILE A 406 -14.70 -26.07 14.44
N GLY A 407 -15.67 -26.99 14.43
CA GLY A 407 -15.56 -28.35 14.98
C GLY A 407 -15.87 -28.43 16.48
N LYS A 408 -16.59 -27.44 17.02
CA LYS A 408 -17.06 -27.40 18.42
C LYS A 408 -18.23 -26.42 18.57
N GLU A 409 -18.99 -26.58 19.65
CA GLU A 409 -20.03 -25.64 20.05
C GLU A 409 -19.45 -24.24 20.30
N VAL A 410 -20.24 -23.21 20.00
CA VAL A 410 -19.90 -21.81 20.25
C VAL A 410 -20.97 -21.11 21.06
N ASP A 411 -20.55 -20.18 21.92
CA ASP A 411 -21.49 -19.32 22.62
C ASP A 411 -22.09 -18.25 21.68
N ASP A 412 -23.20 -17.65 22.09
CA ASP A 412 -23.92 -16.66 21.27
C ASP A 412 -23.08 -15.40 21.01
N LYS A 413 -22.17 -15.07 21.94
CA LYS A 413 -21.25 -13.95 21.80
C LYS A 413 -20.23 -14.19 20.68
N THR A 414 -19.70 -15.40 20.59
CA THR A 414 -18.79 -15.82 19.54
C THR A 414 -19.51 -15.86 18.21
N ALA A 415 -20.71 -16.44 18.16
CA ALA A 415 -21.53 -16.44 16.94
C ALA A 415 -21.82 -15.02 16.45
N ALA A 416 -22.23 -14.11 17.34
CA ALA A 416 -22.44 -12.69 17.02
C ALA A 416 -21.16 -12.05 16.44
N LYS A 417 -20.01 -12.28 17.07
CA LYS A 417 -18.73 -11.75 16.59
C LYS A 417 -18.38 -12.19 15.16
N TYR A 418 -18.64 -13.45 14.81
CA TYR A 418 -18.42 -13.92 13.44
C TYR A 418 -19.43 -13.33 12.45
N LYS A 419 -20.68 -13.08 12.87
CA LYS A 419 -21.65 -12.33 12.03
C LYS A 419 -21.16 -10.92 11.78
N ASP A 420 -20.68 -10.23 12.81
CA ASP A 420 -20.18 -8.85 12.68
C ASP A 420 -19.02 -8.78 11.68
N MET A 421 -18.07 -9.72 11.71
CA MET A 421 -16.97 -9.78 10.73
C MET A 421 -17.46 -9.96 9.29
N ILE A 422 -18.49 -10.77 9.05
CA ILE A 422 -19.08 -10.96 7.72
C ILE A 422 -19.79 -9.68 7.28
N MET A 423 -20.56 -9.07 8.18
CA MET A 423 -21.27 -7.82 7.91
C MET A 423 -20.31 -6.66 7.62
N GLU A 424 -19.18 -6.55 8.32
CA GLU A 424 -18.13 -5.56 8.04
C GLU A 424 -17.60 -5.67 6.61
N ALA A 425 -17.35 -6.90 6.13
CA ALA A 425 -16.90 -7.14 4.77
C ALA A 425 -18.00 -6.86 3.73
N VAL A 426 -19.26 -7.20 4.00
CA VAL A 426 -20.41 -6.85 3.14
C VAL A 426 -20.57 -5.32 3.04
N ASP A 427 -20.49 -4.63 4.16
CA ASP A 427 -20.60 -3.18 4.26
C ASP A 427 -19.46 -2.43 3.54
N ALA A 428 -18.27 -3.04 3.51
CA ALA A 428 -17.11 -2.61 2.72
C ALA A 428 -17.17 -3.02 1.24
N ASN A 429 -18.22 -3.74 0.86
CA ASN A 429 -18.46 -4.22 -0.49
C ASN A 429 -17.36 -5.16 -1.00
N ILE A 430 -16.78 -5.94 -0.08
CA ILE A 430 -15.87 -7.05 -0.41
C ILE A 430 -16.69 -8.15 -1.11
N PRO A 431 -16.19 -8.77 -2.21
CA PRO A 431 -16.98 -9.68 -3.05
C PRO A 431 -17.21 -11.08 -2.45
N LEU A 432 -17.86 -11.17 -1.28
CA LEU A 432 -18.13 -12.42 -0.55
C LEU A 432 -19.09 -13.38 -1.27
N HIS A 433 -19.80 -12.93 -2.30
CA HIS A 433 -20.73 -13.76 -3.06
C HIS A 433 -20.03 -14.73 -4.03
N LYS A 434 -18.69 -14.68 -4.11
CA LYS A 434 -17.89 -15.52 -4.99
C LYS A 434 -16.96 -16.41 -4.17
N LEU A 435 -16.95 -17.70 -4.54
CA LEU A 435 -16.02 -18.68 -3.97
C LEU A 435 -14.57 -18.42 -4.43
N SER A 436 -14.38 -17.89 -5.63
CA SER A 436 -13.06 -17.53 -6.15
C SER A 436 -13.08 -16.08 -6.56
N ILE A 437 -12.30 -15.26 -5.86
CA ILE A 437 -12.19 -13.84 -6.11
C ILE A 437 -10.91 -13.58 -6.90
N GLU A 438 -10.99 -12.71 -7.90
CA GLU A 438 -9.84 -12.20 -8.65
C GLU A 438 -9.77 -10.68 -8.54
N ALA A 439 -8.69 -10.06 -9.02
CA ALA A 439 -8.55 -8.60 -9.01
C ALA A 439 -9.71 -7.90 -9.74
N ASP A 440 -10.21 -8.48 -10.83
CA ASP A 440 -11.35 -7.99 -11.62
C ASP A 440 -12.61 -7.74 -10.77
N ASP A 441 -12.79 -8.49 -9.69
CA ASP A 441 -13.99 -8.40 -8.84
C ASP A 441 -14.03 -7.14 -7.98
N PHE A 442 -12.92 -6.40 -7.91
CA PHE A 442 -12.81 -5.14 -7.20
C PHE A 442 -12.99 -3.92 -8.10
N PHE A 443 -13.31 -4.09 -9.39
CA PHE A 443 -13.44 -2.96 -10.32
C PHE A 443 -14.89 -2.80 -10.84
N PRO A 444 -15.34 -1.55 -11.07
CA PRO A 444 -16.59 -1.25 -11.77
C PRO A 444 -16.69 -1.93 -13.14
N GLU A 445 -15.63 -1.75 -13.93
CA GLU A 445 -15.54 -2.20 -15.30
C GLU A 445 -14.52 -3.32 -15.36
N LYS A 446 -14.84 -4.39 -16.10
CA LYS A 446 -13.90 -5.52 -16.27
C LYS A 446 -12.63 -5.13 -17.01
N ASP A 447 -12.70 -4.11 -17.87
CA ASP A 447 -11.51 -3.57 -18.52
C ASP A 447 -10.89 -2.49 -17.65
N TRP A 448 -9.84 -2.87 -16.92
CA TRP A 448 -9.08 -1.98 -16.04
C TRP A 448 -7.59 -2.09 -16.37
N ASP A 449 -6.85 -1.03 -16.08
CA ASP A 449 -5.39 -0.98 -16.25
C ASP A 449 -4.74 -0.40 -14.99
N VAL A 450 -3.48 -0.75 -14.76
CA VAL A 450 -2.73 -0.38 -13.56
C VAL A 450 -1.30 0.00 -13.89
N LEU A 451 -0.81 1.04 -13.22
CA LEU A 451 0.60 1.30 -13.03
C LEU A 451 0.96 0.94 -11.59
N ALA A 452 1.78 -0.09 -11.42
CA ALA A 452 2.37 -0.46 -10.13
C ALA A 452 3.74 0.22 -9.97
N VAL A 453 3.94 0.86 -8.83
CA VAL A 453 5.15 1.60 -8.46
C VAL A 453 5.71 0.98 -7.18
N SER A 454 6.99 0.61 -7.18
CA SER A 454 7.69 0.13 -6.00
C SER A 454 9.00 0.88 -5.78
N GLY A 455 9.13 1.59 -4.67
CA GLY A 455 10.36 2.30 -4.28
C GLY A 455 11.12 1.53 -3.22
N TYR A 456 12.39 1.19 -3.47
CA TYR A 456 13.14 0.28 -2.61
C TYR A 456 13.96 1.06 -1.58
N MET A 457 13.69 0.83 -0.29
CA MET A 457 14.47 1.42 0.80
C MET A 457 15.74 0.60 1.05
N ASN A 458 15.62 -0.72 0.91
CA ASN A 458 16.69 -1.71 1.00
C ASN A 458 16.68 -2.62 -0.23
N PRO A 459 17.76 -3.37 -0.52
CA PRO A 459 17.75 -4.39 -1.55
C PRO A 459 16.57 -5.36 -1.37
N ASP A 460 15.92 -5.71 -2.46
CA ASP A 460 14.79 -6.63 -2.46
C ASP A 460 15.22 -7.99 -3.05
N PRO A 461 15.12 -9.10 -2.29
CA PRO A 461 15.55 -10.40 -2.78
C PRO A 461 14.71 -10.95 -3.93
N TYR A 462 13.44 -10.51 -4.04
CA TYR A 462 12.50 -11.05 -5.01
C TYR A 462 12.70 -10.42 -6.39
N SER A 463 12.81 -9.09 -6.47
CA SER A 463 13.09 -8.38 -7.71
C SER A 463 14.57 -8.26 -8.05
N GLY A 464 15.46 -8.38 -7.06
CA GLY A 464 16.88 -8.06 -7.21
C GLY A 464 17.16 -6.56 -7.31
N ALA A 465 16.17 -5.70 -7.05
CA ALA A 465 16.35 -4.25 -7.07
C ALA A 465 17.21 -3.78 -5.88
N SER A 466 18.08 -2.81 -6.13
CA SER A 466 18.89 -2.17 -5.09
C SER A 466 18.06 -1.20 -4.25
N GLY A 467 18.40 -1.06 -2.97
CA GLY A 467 17.81 -0.04 -2.09
C GLY A 467 18.43 1.35 -2.25
N VAL A 468 18.19 2.20 -1.26
CA VAL A 468 18.84 3.51 -1.15
C VAL A 468 20.30 3.33 -0.72
N GLU A 469 21.21 3.98 -1.44
CA GLU A 469 22.66 3.93 -1.20
C GLU A 469 23.24 5.34 -1.20
N GLU A 470 24.00 5.72 -0.17
CA GLU A 470 24.78 6.97 -0.20
C GLU A 470 26.08 6.74 -0.98
N ILE A 471 26.26 7.46 -2.09
CA ILE A 471 27.44 7.30 -2.97
C ILE A 471 28.49 8.39 -2.76
N SER A 472 28.09 9.52 -2.20
CA SER A 472 28.96 10.59 -1.73
C SER A 472 28.18 11.44 -0.73
N PRO A 473 28.83 12.32 0.07
CA PRO A 473 28.13 13.07 1.11
C PRO A 473 26.88 13.79 0.60
N SER A 474 25.71 13.43 1.14
CA SER A 474 24.39 13.97 0.76
C SER A 474 23.92 13.65 -0.67
N VAL A 475 24.53 12.69 -1.35
CA VAL A 475 24.13 12.21 -2.68
C VAL A 475 23.80 10.72 -2.61
N TYR A 476 22.58 10.38 -3.02
CA TYR A 476 22.02 9.05 -2.86
C TYR A 476 21.59 8.46 -4.21
N ARG A 477 21.83 7.17 -4.40
CA ARG A 477 21.16 6.38 -5.44
C ARG A 477 19.88 5.79 -4.87
N VAL A 478 18.79 5.87 -5.64
CA VAL A 478 17.48 5.37 -5.24
C VAL A 478 16.84 4.66 -6.41
N THR A 479 16.38 3.42 -6.19
CA THR A 479 15.77 2.62 -7.24
C THR A 479 14.25 2.58 -7.10
N THR A 480 13.54 2.71 -8.22
CA THR A 480 12.10 2.51 -8.31
C THR A 480 11.77 1.60 -9.48
N ARG A 481 10.82 0.69 -9.28
CA ARG A 481 10.25 -0.15 -10.33
C ARG A 481 8.90 0.40 -10.76
N LEU A 482 8.69 0.50 -12.07
CA LEU A 482 7.38 0.72 -12.68
C LEU A 482 6.98 -0.54 -13.43
N SER A 483 5.80 -1.09 -13.14
CA SER A 483 5.24 -2.26 -13.83
C SER A 483 3.83 -1.93 -14.35
N SER A 484 3.55 -2.29 -15.59
CA SER A 484 2.25 -2.09 -16.24
C SER A 484 2.00 -3.22 -17.26
N LYS A 485 0.85 -3.27 -17.95
CA LYS A 485 0.62 -4.34 -18.94
C LYS A 485 1.67 -4.37 -20.06
N GLN A 486 2.10 -3.19 -20.51
CA GLN A 486 2.90 -3.03 -21.73
C GLN A 486 4.41 -3.19 -21.48
N GLY A 487 4.87 -3.04 -20.24
CA GLY A 487 6.29 -3.20 -19.93
C GLY A 487 6.63 -3.00 -18.46
N GLU A 488 7.92 -3.05 -18.19
CA GLU A 488 8.47 -2.83 -16.86
C GLU A 488 9.82 -2.13 -16.94
N LYS A 489 10.00 -1.15 -16.07
CA LYS A 489 11.24 -0.37 -15.95
C LYS A 489 11.75 -0.41 -14.52
N LEU A 490 13.05 -0.60 -14.37
CA LEU A 490 13.80 -0.30 -13.17
C LEU A 490 14.56 1.01 -13.40
N ILE A 491 14.29 2.00 -12.54
CA ILE A 491 14.77 3.36 -12.70
C ILE A 491 15.62 3.70 -11.48
N THR A 492 16.87 4.07 -11.70
CA THR A 492 17.80 4.47 -10.63
C THR A 492 18.08 5.96 -10.74
N PHE A 493 17.70 6.70 -9.72
CA PHE A 493 17.92 8.14 -9.61
C PHE A 493 19.16 8.41 -8.76
N THR A 494 20.00 9.35 -9.17
CA THR A 494 21.04 9.93 -8.32
C THR A 494 20.55 11.30 -7.84
N ILE A 495 20.24 11.39 -6.55
CA ILE A 495 19.57 12.53 -5.94
C ILE A 495 20.47 13.16 -4.88
N LYS A 496 20.64 14.47 -4.96
CA LYS A 496 21.37 15.27 -3.97
C LYS A 496 20.42 16.04 -3.06
N LEU A 497 20.68 15.98 -1.75
CA LEU A 497 20.03 16.87 -0.79
C LEU A 497 20.62 18.28 -0.92
N MET A 498 19.76 19.28 -1.13
CA MET A 498 20.20 20.69 -1.23
C MET A 498 20.31 21.39 0.12
N LYS A 499 19.98 20.69 1.21
CA LYS A 499 20.01 21.15 2.59
C LYS A 499 20.85 20.19 3.43
N SER A 500 21.29 20.63 4.61
CA SER A 500 21.95 19.71 5.57
C SER A 500 21.01 18.57 5.95
N MET A 501 21.56 17.49 6.51
CA MET A 501 20.74 16.34 6.94
C MET A 501 19.68 16.75 7.98
N GLU A 502 20.04 17.61 8.92
CA GLU A 502 19.13 18.15 9.95
C GLU A 502 18.00 18.99 9.33
N GLN A 503 18.33 19.88 8.39
CA GLN A 503 17.33 20.68 7.68
C GLN A 503 16.43 19.82 6.80
N SER A 504 17.00 18.82 6.12
CA SER A 504 16.26 17.88 5.27
C SER A 504 15.29 17.04 6.10
N ARG A 505 15.66 16.65 7.32
CA ARG A 505 14.75 15.99 8.25
C ARG A 505 13.47 16.79 8.45
N PHE A 506 13.55 18.10 8.64
CA PHE A 506 12.34 18.94 8.76
C PHE A 506 11.55 19.02 7.45
N VAL A 507 12.19 18.99 6.27
CA VAL A 507 11.51 19.00 4.96
C VAL A 507 10.64 17.76 4.76
N PHE A 508 11.09 16.61 5.25
CA PHE A 508 10.42 15.31 5.21
C PHE A 508 9.51 15.05 6.43
N ASN A 509 9.35 16.01 7.33
CA ASN A 509 8.43 15.91 8.46
C ASN A 509 7.16 16.74 8.26
N PRO A 510 6.01 16.26 8.74
CA PRO A 510 4.80 17.05 8.90
C PRO A 510 5.03 18.34 9.71
N LEU A 511 4.27 19.39 9.42
CA LEU A 511 4.45 20.74 9.93
C LEU A 511 4.37 20.86 11.46
N LEU A 512 3.36 20.24 12.07
CA LEU A 512 3.21 20.21 13.52
C LEU A 512 4.34 19.43 14.15
N ILE A 513 4.74 18.29 13.58
CA ILE A 513 5.86 17.49 14.10
C ILE A 513 7.14 18.33 14.16
N ARG A 514 7.39 19.18 13.16
CA ARG A 514 8.53 20.10 13.17
C ARG A 514 8.46 21.10 14.33
N PHE A 515 7.29 21.68 14.59
CA PHE A 515 7.08 22.60 15.72
C PHE A 515 7.22 21.91 17.09
N LEU A 516 6.68 20.71 17.22
CA LEU A 516 6.85 19.88 18.41
C LEU A 516 8.32 19.48 18.62
N SER A 517 9.09 19.43 17.55
CA SER A 517 10.54 19.19 17.56
C SER A 517 11.37 20.46 17.75
N GLY A 518 10.75 21.61 18.00
CA GLY A 518 11.43 22.86 18.37
C GLY A 518 11.61 23.88 17.24
N GLU A 519 11.06 23.65 16.04
CA GLU A 519 11.03 24.71 15.02
C GLU A 519 10.15 25.88 15.49
N ASP A 520 10.69 27.09 15.38
CA ASP A 520 9.97 28.31 15.76
C ASP A 520 8.85 28.61 14.76
N PHE A 521 7.60 28.53 15.24
CA PHE A 521 6.41 28.82 14.46
C PHE A 521 6.07 30.32 14.41
N GLU A 522 6.65 31.15 15.28
CA GLU A 522 6.31 32.56 15.38
C GLU A 522 7.09 33.43 14.37
N SER A 523 8.37 33.09 14.14
CA SER A 523 9.24 33.85 13.22
C SER A 523 9.20 33.36 11.77
N ARG A 524 8.60 32.19 11.50
CA ARG A 524 8.54 31.65 10.14
C ARG A 524 7.54 32.40 9.25
N PRO A 525 7.79 32.49 7.93
CA PRO A 525 6.78 32.96 6.99
C PRO A 525 5.57 32.00 6.96
N VAL A 526 4.40 32.52 7.35
CA VAL A 526 3.15 31.75 7.35
C VAL A 526 2.52 31.75 5.95
N LYS A 527 2.13 30.55 5.49
CA LYS A 527 1.46 30.36 4.20
C LYS A 527 0.01 29.95 4.42
N ILE A 528 -0.89 30.28 3.49
CA ILE A 528 -2.29 29.79 3.50
C ILE A 528 -2.34 28.27 3.63
N SER A 529 -1.41 27.57 2.97
CA SER A 529 -1.29 26.11 3.03
C SER A 529 -1.01 25.56 4.44
N ASP A 530 -0.47 26.37 5.35
CA ASP A 530 -0.19 25.93 6.73
C ASP A 530 -1.47 25.58 7.47
N SER A 531 -2.56 26.32 7.23
CA SER A 531 -3.87 25.98 7.81
C SER A 531 -4.34 24.60 7.37
N GLY A 532 -4.29 24.30 6.08
CA GLY A 532 -4.67 22.98 5.56
C GLY A 532 -3.76 21.86 6.06
N ARG A 533 -2.45 22.09 6.16
CA ARG A 533 -1.48 21.12 6.69
C ARG A 533 -1.72 20.84 8.17
N ILE A 534 -1.82 21.88 8.99
CA ILE A 534 -2.12 21.76 10.43
C ILE A 534 -3.47 21.07 10.64
N ARG A 535 -4.50 21.41 9.85
CA ARG A 535 -5.80 20.73 9.89
C ARG A 535 -5.64 19.23 9.69
N ASN A 536 -4.99 18.82 8.59
CA ASN A 536 -4.78 17.41 8.28
C ASN A 536 -3.98 16.71 9.38
N GLU A 537 -2.92 17.33 9.90
CA GLU A 537 -2.06 16.73 10.93
C GLU A 537 -2.73 16.62 12.30
N VAL A 538 -3.54 17.61 12.70
CA VAL A 538 -4.38 17.51 13.91
C VAL A 538 -5.36 16.35 13.76
N GLN A 539 -5.98 16.19 12.58
CA GLN A 539 -6.84 15.04 12.29
C GLN A 539 -6.11 13.69 12.34
N THR A 540 -4.81 13.66 12.06
CA THR A 540 -3.99 12.44 12.20
C THR A 540 -3.65 12.17 13.66
N LEU A 541 -3.07 13.17 14.32
CA LEU A 541 -2.41 13.02 15.62
C LEU A 541 -3.41 12.98 16.78
N CYS A 542 -4.60 13.55 16.60
CA CYS A 542 -5.56 13.78 17.67
C CYS A 542 -6.95 13.23 17.34
N SER A 543 -7.08 12.25 16.43
CA SER A 543 -8.39 11.79 15.92
C SER A 543 -9.42 11.49 17.01
N GLU A 544 -9.04 10.76 18.06
CA GLU A 544 -9.89 10.43 19.23
C GLU A 544 -10.27 11.65 20.09
N ALA A 545 -9.53 12.74 19.95
CA ALA A 545 -9.72 13.99 20.66
C ALA A 545 -10.49 15.04 19.82
N LEU A 546 -10.94 14.71 18.62
CA LEU A 546 -11.67 15.63 17.76
C LEU A 546 -13.19 15.43 17.85
N GLU A 547 -13.90 16.55 17.77
CA GLU A 547 -15.34 16.59 17.54
C GLU A 547 -15.62 17.41 16.27
N PHE A 548 -16.27 16.77 15.30
CA PHE A 548 -16.66 17.40 14.05
C PHE A 548 -18.03 18.05 14.18
N GLN A 549 -18.08 19.37 14.03
CA GLN A 549 -19.31 20.15 14.11
C GLN A 549 -19.88 20.42 12.72
N LYS A 550 -21.14 20.91 12.68
CA LYS A 550 -21.73 21.44 11.44
C LYS A 550 -20.88 22.62 10.94
N ASP A 551 -20.91 22.85 9.62
CA ASP A 551 -20.13 23.91 8.92
C ASP A 551 -18.61 23.72 8.87
N GLU A 552 -18.13 22.47 8.78
CA GLU A 552 -16.70 22.12 8.64
C GLU A 552 -15.80 22.55 9.82
N LYS A 553 -16.38 22.91 10.96
CA LYS A 553 -15.65 23.20 12.19
C LYS A 553 -15.19 21.93 12.90
N ILE A 554 -14.00 21.98 13.49
CA ILE A 554 -13.36 20.90 14.24
C ILE A 554 -13.01 21.44 15.62
N CYS A 555 -13.58 20.85 16.66
CA CYS A 555 -13.22 21.12 18.04
C CYS A 555 -12.19 20.09 18.53
N ILE A 556 -11.06 20.56 19.04
CA ILE A 556 -10.06 19.69 19.70
C ILE A 556 -10.23 19.72 21.21
N HIS A 557 -10.34 18.54 21.81
CA HIS A 557 -10.48 18.31 23.25
C HIS A 557 -9.16 17.80 23.84
N PHE A 558 -8.34 18.71 24.36
CA PHE A 558 -6.99 18.38 24.86
C PHE A 558 -7.00 17.34 26.00
N ASN A 559 -8.06 17.31 26.82
CA ASN A 559 -8.24 16.31 27.87
C ASN A 559 -8.50 14.89 27.35
N ARG A 560 -8.79 14.71 26.05
CA ARG A 560 -8.94 13.41 25.38
C ARG A 560 -7.65 12.93 24.70
N ILE A 561 -6.61 13.76 24.62
CA ILE A 561 -5.34 13.36 23.99
C ILE A 561 -4.57 12.46 24.96
N LEU A 562 -4.43 11.18 24.61
CA LEU A 562 -3.68 10.23 25.44
C LEU A 562 -2.18 10.60 25.49
N PRO A 563 -1.52 10.50 26.66
CA PRO A 563 -0.09 10.77 26.80
C PRO A 563 0.81 9.91 25.90
N ASP A 564 0.36 8.70 25.58
CA ASP A 564 1.05 7.76 24.70
C ASP A 564 0.95 8.15 23.21
N VAL A 565 0.00 9.02 22.86
CA VAL A 565 -0.17 9.55 21.49
C VAL A 565 0.64 10.83 21.32
N ILE A 566 0.49 11.78 22.25
CA ILE A 566 1.30 13.00 22.32
C ILE A 566 1.74 13.18 23.77
N SER A 567 3.06 13.27 24.00
CA SER A 567 3.59 13.46 25.36
C SER A 567 3.03 14.74 26.00
N PRO A 568 2.88 14.80 27.34
CA PRO A 568 2.30 15.98 27.99
C PRO A 568 3.01 17.30 27.67
N ASN A 569 4.33 17.28 27.47
CA ASN A 569 5.09 18.46 27.04
C ASN A 569 4.76 18.86 25.60
N ASN A 570 4.64 17.89 24.70
CA ASN A 570 4.23 18.14 23.32
C ASN A 570 2.76 18.57 23.21
N GLN A 571 1.88 18.12 24.11
CA GLN A 571 0.49 18.60 24.17
C GLN A 571 0.44 20.09 24.55
N LYS A 572 1.23 20.52 25.54
CA LYS A 572 1.37 21.95 25.87
C LYS A 572 1.85 22.76 24.67
N LYS A 573 2.89 22.25 23.98
CA LYS A 573 3.43 22.91 22.80
C LYS A 573 2.42 22.98 21.64
N LEU A 574 1.67 21.90 21.41
CA LEU A 574 0.60 21.86 20.43
C LEU A 574 -0.47 22.92 20.75
N LEU A 575 -0.87 23.05 22.01
CA LEU A 575 -1.84 24.07 22.43
C LEU A 575 -1.33 25.49 22.17
N GLU A 576 -0.06 25.78 22.44
CA GLU A 576 0.59 27.06 22.12
C GLU A 576 0.53 27.36 20.62
N VAL A 577 0.95 26.40 19.79
CA VAL A 577 0.95 26.50 18.33
C VAL A 577 -0.46 26.80 17.82
N LEU A 578 -1.45 25.99 18.20
CA LEU A 578 -2.82 26.13 17.72
C LEU A 578 -3.46 27.46 18.14
N ARG A 579 -3.21 27.91 19.38
CA ARG A 579 -3.68 29.23 19.86
C ARG A 579 -3.04 30.37 19.09
N TRP A 580 -1.73 30.30 18.83
CA TRP A 580 -1.02 31.32 18.08
C TRP A 580 -1.55 31.45 16.65
N TYR A 581 -1.72 30.33 15.94
CA TYR A 581 -2.25 30.34 14.59
C TYR A 581 -3.70 30.84 14.52
N LYS A 582 -4.56 30.40 15.45
CA LYS A 582 -5.95 30.89 15.54
C LYS A 582 -6.02 32.38 15.83
N LYS A 583 -5.14 32.91 16.68
CA LYS A 583 -5.09 34.34 17.04
C LYS A 583 -4.55 35.20 15.90
N ASN A 584 -3.45 34.80 15.26
CA ASN A 584 -2.76 35.62 14.27
C ASN A 584 -3.32 35.45 12.85
N HIS A 585 -3.98 34.31 12.56
CA HIS A 585 -4.55 34.00 11.25
C HIS A 585 -6.02 33.52 11.36
N PRO A 586 -6.92 34.32 11.97
CA PRO A 586 -8.27 33.87 12.35
C PRO A 586 -9.13 33.44 11.16
N ILE A 587 -8.95 34.06 9.98
CA ILE A 587 -9.69 33.69 8.77
C ILE A 587 -9.28 32.29 8.29
N TRP A 588 -7.98 31.99 8.26
CA TRP A 588 -7.48 30.70 7.77
C TRP A 588 -7.76 29.57 8.75
N PHE A 589 -7.83 29.87 10.05
CA PHE A 589 -8.10 28.90 11.12
C PHE A 589 -9.54 28.99 11.64
N ALA A 590 -10.47 29.56 10.88
CA ALA A 590 -11.89 29.66 11.25
C ALA A 590 -12.56 28.28 11.45
N TRP A 591 -11.96 27.23 10.89
CA TRP A 591 -12.38 25.83 11.09
C TRP A 591 -12.03 25.29 12.47
N LEU A 592 -11.07 25.86 13.20
CA LEU A 592 -10.54 25.29 14.45
C LEU A 592 -11.24 25.88 15.67
N GLU A 593 -11.78 25.04 16.55
CA GLU A 593 -12.20 25.37 17.91
C GLU A 593 -11.32 24.62 18.92
N ILE A 594 -10.95 25.26 20.04
CA ILE A 594 -10.09 24.66 21.05
C ILE A 594 -10.89 24.62 22.35
N SER A 595 -11.21 23.40 22.82
CA SER A 595 -11.84 23.20 24.12
C SER A 595 -10.82 23.49 25.23
N ALA A 596 -11.29 24.05 26.34
CA ALA A 596 -10.40 24.32 27.48
C ALA A 596 -9.82 22.99 28.02
N PRO A 597 -8.52 22.94 28.37
CA PRO A 597 -7.89 21.76 28.94
C PRO A 597 -8.55 21.27 30.22
#